data_AF-A0A353YZ99-F1
#
_entry.id   AF-A0A353YZ99-F1
#
_cell.length_a   1.000
_cell.length_b   1.000
_cell.length_c   1.000
_cell.angle_alpha   90.00
_cell.angle_beta   90.00
_cell.angle_gamma   90.00
#
_symmetry.space_group_name_H-M   'P 1'
#
loop_
_entity.id
_entity.type
_entity.pdbx_description
1 polymer ?
#
loop_
_entity_poly.entity_id
_entity_poly.type
_entity_poly.pdbx_seq_one_letter_code
_entity_poly.pdbx_strand_id
1 'polypeptide(L)'
;MFASCDNDDTSQPGTFISTVLEFTFEDIEGNDLLDPSFNNAYNHSDIEVFVLADGEKKILANLESPHFISNERGIYSMFIDLSNDTTYLKLSEAITDTFRCQKEIGGNYQYLSKVWYNNEMIWSKEDKTSYVKIVK
;
A
#
# COMPACT_ATOMS: atom_id res chain seq x y z
N MET A 1 -46.97 3.24 -27.82
CA MET A 1 -45.95 2.19 -27.62
C MET A 1 -44.99 2.73 -26.57
N PHE A 2 -44.76 1.92 -25.54
CA PHE A 2 -44.00 2.16 -24.30
C PHE A 2 -42.60 2.76 -24.57
N ALA A 3 -41.94 3.50 -23.66
CA ALA A 3 -41.69 3.13 -22.28
C ALA A 3 -41.41 4.33 -21.35
N SER A 4 -41.77 4.10 -20.09
CA SER A 4 -41.50 4.87 -18.88
C SER A 4 -39.99 4.91 -18.58
N CYS A 5 -39.46 6.06 -18.14
CA CYS A 5 -38.24 6.08 -17.34
C CYS A 5 -38.68 6.20 -15.88
N ASP A 6 -38.75 5.06 -15.18
CA ASP A 6 -38.74 5.06 -13.72
C ASP A 6 -37.34 5.48 -13.28
N ASN A 7 -37.23 6.70 -12.79
CA ASN A 7 -36.05 7.15 -12.03
C ASN A 7 -36.20 6.63 -10.60
N ASP A 8 -36.04 5.33 -10.39
CA ASP A 8 -35.72 4.77 -9.08
C ASP A 8 -34.23 4.41 -9.07
N ASP A 9 -33.38 5.44 -9.15
CA ASP A 9 -31.98 5.35 -8.74
C ASP A 9 -31.97 5.30 -7.21
N THR A 10 -32.25 4.12 -6.64
CA THR A 10 -31.85 3.84 -5.27
C THR A 10 -30.32 3.84 -5.25
N SER A 11 -29.73 4.94 -4.79
CA SER A 11 -28.29 5.04 -4.56
C SER A 11 -27.87 3.89 -3.65
N GLN A 12 -27.20 2.89 -4.22
CA GLN A 12 -26.48 1.90 -3.44
C GLN A 12 -25.48 2.70 -2.59
N PRO A 13 -25.51 2.61 -1.25
CA PRO A 13 -24.51 3.30 -0.45
C PRO A 13 -23.14 2.71 -0.79
N GLY A 14 -22.32 3.49 -1.51
CA GLY A 14 -20.96 3.10 -1.87
C GLY A 14 -20.14 2.79 -0.60
N THR A 15 -19.29 1.78 -0.67
CA THR A 15 -18.33 1.48 0.40
C THR A 15 -17.09 2.36 0.26
N PHE A 16 -16.72 3.08 1.32
CA PHE A 16 -15.50 3.88 1.36
C PHE A 16 -14.31 3.02 1.81
N ILE A 17 -13.31 2.84 0.93
CA ILE A 17 -12.11 2.04 1.23
C ILE A 17 -10.88 2.96 1.15
N SER A 18 -10.12 3.04 2.25
CA SER A 18 -8.86 3.79 2.34
C SER A 18 -7.79 2.92 3.00
N THR A 19 -7.21 2.04 2.20
CA THR A 19 -6.24 1.01 2.65
C THR A 19 -4.89 1.08 1.95
N VAL A 20 -4.67 2.08 1.10
CA VAL A 20 -3.42 2.26 0.37
C VAL A 20 -2.59 3.35 1.04
N LEU A 21 -1.31 3.11 1.25
CA LEU A 21 -0.33 4.11 1.68
C LEU A 21 0.81 4.21 0.67
N GLU A 22 1.39 5.40 0.59
CA GLU A 22 2.58 5.72 -0.20
C GLU A 22 3.84 5.59 0.67
N PHE A 23 4.86 4.92 0.14
CA PHE A 23 6.12 4.67 0.82
C PHE A 23 7.31 5.13 -0.02
N THR A 24 8.29 5.80 0.60
CA THR A 24 9.65 5.92 0.05
C THR A 24 10.64 5.27 1.00
N PHE A 25 11.67 4.64 0.44
CA PHE A 25 12.75 4.00 1.19
C PHE A 25 14.04 4.78 0.98
N GLU A 26 14.68 5.18 2.06
CA GLU A 26 15.98 5.85 2.02
C GLU A 26 17.01 5.04 2.82
N ASP A 27 18.28 5.13 2.44
CA ASP A 27 19.35 4.66 3.33
C ASP A 27 19.64 5.68 4.44
N ILE A 28 20.57 5.34 5.33
CA ILE A 28 20.99 6.23 6.44
C ILE A 28 21.63 7.55 5.98
N GLU A 29 22.09 7.61 4.72
CA GLU A 29 22.69 8.80 4.11
C GLU A 29 21.63 9.67 3.40
N GLY A 30 20.39 9.17 3.29
CA GLY A 30 19.27 9.83 2.64
C GLY A 30 19.18 9.58 1.13
N ASN A 31 19.89 8.59 0.59
CA ASN A 31 19.75 8.21 -0.82
C ASN A 31 18.46 7.42 -1.02
N ASP A 32 17.73 7.71 -2.11
CA ASP A 32 16.49 7.03 -2.47
C ASP A 32 16.77 5.61 -2.98
N LEU A 33 16.31 4.61 -2.22
CA LEU A 33 16.49 3.19 -2.53
C LEU A 33 15.46 2.66 -3.53
N LEU A 34 14.54 3.50 -3.99
CA LEU A 34 13.62 3.22 -5.09
C LEU A 34 14.03 3.96 -6.38
N ASP A 35 15.08 4.79 -6.36
CA ASP A 35 15.59 5.44 -7.58
C ASP A 35 16.41 4.44 -8.42
N PRO A 36 15.95 4.03 -9.62
CA PRO A 36 16.66 3.08 -10.47
C PRO A 36 18.00 3.61 -11.00
N SER A 37 18.28 4.92 -10.86
CA SER A 37 19.58 5.51 -11.20
C SER A 37 20.62 5.40 -10.08
N PHE A 38 20.19 5.07 -8.86
CA PHE A 38 21.07 4.83 -7.73
C PHE A 38 21.58 3.38 -7.73
N ASN A 39 22.90 3.20 -7.72
CA ASN A 39 23.52 1.87 -7.87
C ASN A 39 23.12 0.83 -6.82
N ASN A 40 22.70 1.26 -5.62
CA ASN A 40 22.29 0.38 -4.54
C ASN A 40 20.77 0.37 -4.31
N ALA A 41 19.99 0.91 -5.25
CA ALA A 41 18.54 0.85 -5.17
C ALA A 41 18.01 -0.58 -5.35
N TYR A 42 16.84 -0.83 -4.76
CA TYR A 42 16.09 -2.04 -5.01
C TYR A 42 15.57 -2.05 -6.45
N ASN A 43 15.80 -3.15 -7.15
CA ASN A 43 15.28 -3.32 -8.50
C ASN A 43 13.76 -3.53 -8.43
N HIS A 44 12.99 -2.65 -9.08
CA HIS A 44 11.52 -2.68 -9.04
C HIS A 44 10.95 -4.02 -9.54
N SER A 45 11.63 -4.73 -10.44
CA SER A 45 11.18 -6.05 -10.92
C SER A 45 11.24 -7.15 -9.85
N ASP A 46 12.05 -6.95 -8.82
CA ASP A 46 12.28 -7.93 -7.75
C ASP A 46 11.39 -7.65 -6.54
N ILE A 47 10.71 -6.50 -6.53
CA ILE A 47 9.82 -6.08 -5.45
C ILE A 47 8.46 -6.75 -5.63
N GLU A 48 8.00 -7.46 -4.61
CA GLU A 48 6.74 -8.17 -4.62
C GLU A 48 5.94 -7.91 -3.34
N VAL A 49 4.64 -7.61 -3.51
CA VAL A 49 3.68 -7.52 -2.40
C VAL A 49 2.79 -8.75 -2.39
N PHE A 50 2.73 -9.44 -1.26
CA PHE A 50 1.95 -10.66 -1.13
C PHE A 50 1.38 -10.85 0.28
N VAL A 51 0.44 -11.77 0.40
CA VAL A 51 -0.10 -12.24 1.68
C VAL A 51 0.10 -13.74 1.80
N LEU A 52 0.00 -14.26 3.02
CA LEU A 52 -0.07 -15.70 3.24
C LEU A 52 -1.52 -16.06 3.51
N ALA A 53 -2.14 -16.80 2.58
CA ALA A 53 -3.48 -17.37 2.74
C ALA A 53 -3.32 -18.87 2.98
N ASP A 54 -3.78 -19.37 4.12
CA ASP A 54 -3.62 -20.78 4.54
C ASP A 54 -2.15 -21.27 4.51
N GLY A 55 -1.21 -20.36 4.78
CA GLY A 55 0.22 -20.64 4.74
C GLY A 55 0.85 -20.61 3.35
N GLU A 56 0.05 -20.42 2.29
CA GLU A 56 0.54 -20.31 0.91
C GLU A 56 0.69 -18.84 0.49
N LYS A 57 1.76 -18.56 -0.27
CA LYS A 57 1.99 -17.24 -0.86
C LYS A 57 0.91 -16.93 -1.90
N LYS A 58 0.14 -15.88 -1.64
CA LYS A 58 -0.82 -15.31 -2.57
C LYS A 58 -0.38 -13.90 -2.94
N ILE A 59 0.07 -13.72 -4.18
CA ILE A 59 0.39 -12.41 -4.72
C ILE A 59 -0.92 -11.60 -4.75
N LEU A 60 -0.85 -10.34 -4.28
CA LEU A 60 -1.97 -9.41 -4.40
C LEU A 60 -2.06 -8.94 -5.86
N ALA A 61 -2.56 -9.81 -6.74
CA ALA A 61 -2.63 -9.57 -8.19
C ALA A 61 -3.71 -8.55 -8.58
N ASN A 62 -4.68 -8.30 -7.69
CA ASN A 62 -5.61 -7.20 -7.88
C ASN A 62 -4.96 -5.92 -7.36
N LEU A 63 -4.90 -4.88 -8.21
CA LEU A 63 -4.53 -3.48 -7.94
C LEU A 63 -3.13 -2.99 -8.32
N GLU A 64 -2.36 -3.70 -9.15
CA GLU A 64 -1.02 -3.23 -9.58
C GLU A 64 -0.11 -2.87 -8.37
N SER A 65 -0.25 -3.58 -7.25
CA SER A 65 0.55 -3.33 -6.04
C SER A 65 1.80 -4.22 -6.03
N PRO A 66 3.01 -3.66 -5.82
CA PRO A 66 3.28 -2.25 -5.59
C PRO A 66 3.24 -1.41 -6.87
N HIS A 67 2.66 -0.21 -6.80
CA HIS A 67 2.64 0.73 -7.92
C HIS A 67 3.70 1.81 -7.71
N PHE A 68 4.66 1.93 -8.62
CA PHE A 68 5.78 2.87 -8.51
C PHE A 68 5.49 4.19 -9.21
N ILE A 69 5.83 5.31 -8.56
CA ILE A 69 5.77 6.66 -9.13
C ILE A 69 7.06 7.42 -8.84
N SER A 70 7.32 8.45 -9.63
CA SER A 70 8.33 9.47 -9.33
C SER A 70 7.67 10.85 -9.40
N ASN A 71 7.97 11.73 -8.46
CA ASN A 71 7.48 13.12 -8.52
C ASN A 71 8.43 14.04 -9.31
N GLU A 72 8.04 15.30 -9.52
CA GLU A 72 8.84 16.30 -10.26
C GLU A 72 10.21 16.60 -9.64
N ARG A 73 10.42 16.21 -8.37
CA ARG A 73 11.68 16.38 -7.65
C ARG A 73 12.57 15.14 -7.74
N GLY A 74 12.15 14.10 -8.46
CA GLY A 74 12.89 12.85 -8.62
C GLY A 74 12.82 11.93 -7.41
N ILE A 75 11.87 12.13 -6.47
CA ILE A 75 11.65 11.20 -5.37
C ILE A 75 10.77 10.06 -5.89
N TYR A 76 11.25 8.84 -5.69
CA TYR A 76 10.56 7.61 -6.02
C TYR A 76 9.76 7.10 -4.82
N SER A 77 8.53 6.72 -5.10
CA SER A 77 7.60 6.18 -4.10
C SER A 77 6.91 4.94 -4.66
N MET A 78 6.39 4.10 -3.76
CA MET A 78 5.50 3.00 -4.10
C MET A 78 4.20 3.06 -3.29
N PHE A 79 3.08 2.74 -3.94
CA PHE A 79 1.80 2.53 -3.28
C PHE A 79 1.59 1.06 -2.96
N ILE A 80 1.31 0.77 -1.68
CA ILE A 80 1.06 -0.59 -1.20
C ILE A 80 -0.37 -0.68 -0.69
N ASP A 81 -1.14 -1.66 -1.19
CA ASP A 81 -2.44 -1.98 -0.64
C ASP A 81 -2.30 -2.81 0.64
N LEU A 82 -2.76 -2.22 1.75
CA LEU A 82 -2.76 -2.78 3.09
C LEU A 82 -4.18 -3.20 3.52
N SER A 83 -5.00 -3.64 2.56
CA SER A 83 -6.33 -4.21 2.82
C SER A 83 -6.30 -5.42 3.74
N ASN A 84 -5.19 -6.14 3.81
CA ASN A 84 -5.02 -7.31 4.67
C ASN A 84 -4.38 -6.93 6.01
N ASP A 85 -4.66 -7.71 7.06
CA ASP A 85 -4.12 -7.45 8.41
C ASP A 85 -2.61 -7.62 8.46
N THR A 86 -2.06 -8.49 7.61
CA THR A 86 -0.64 -8.69 7.41
C THR A 86 -0.35 -8.77 5.91
N THR A 87 0.61 -7.96 5.47
CA THR A 87 1.10 -7.90 4.10
C THR A 87 2.62 -8.01 4.12
N TYR A 88 3.19 -8.79 3.22
CA TYR A 88 4.63 -8.97 3.10
C TYR A 88 5.15 -8.19 1.90
N LEU A 89 6.31 -7.58 2.06
CA LEU A 89 7.02 -6.84 1.02
C LEU A 89 8.38 -7.51 0.82
N LYS A 90 8.52 -8.26 -0.25
CA LYS A 90 9.82 -8.74 -0.69
C LYS A 90 10.48 -7.59 -1.46
N LEU A 91 11.68 -7.18 -1.05
CA LEU A 91 12.49 -6.17 -1.74
C LEU A 91 13.58 -6.80 -2.61
N SER A 92 14.01 -8.00 -2.24
CA SER A 92 14.95 -8.84 -2.99
C SER A 92 14.79 -10.29 -2.54
N GLU A 93 15.52 -11.22 -3.15
CA GLU A 93 15.55 -12.62 -2.70
C GLU A 93 15.97 -12.80 -1.22
N ALA A 94 16.76 -11.87 -0.68
CA ALA A 94 17.28 -11.97 0.68
C ALA A 94 16.46 -11.16 1.70
N ILE A 95 15.59 -10.24 1.24
CA ILE A 95 14.94 -9.25 2.10
C ILE A 95 13.43 -9.33 1.90
N THR A 96 12.74 -9.71 2.97
CA THR A 96 11.28 -9.65 3.06
C THR A 96 10.90 -8.97 4.36
N ASP A 97 10.16 -7.89 4.23
CA ASP A 97 9.63 -7.10 5.34
C ASP A 97 8.15 -7.39 5.55
N THR A 98 7.64 -7.02 6.71
CA THR A 98 6.25 -7.27 7.10
C THR A 98 5.55 -5.97 7.49
N PHE A 99 4.43 -5.70 6.83
CA PHE A 99 3.43 -4.76 7.29
C PHE A 99 2.37 -5.47 8.13
N ARG A 100 2.02 -4.88 9.27
CA ARG A 100 0.85 -5.26 10.06
C ARG A 100 -0.05 -4.05 10.18
N CYS A 101 -1.35 -4.26 10.08
CA CYS A 101 -2.31 -3.18 9.99
C CYS A 101 -3.46 -3.37 10.98
N GLN A 102 -3.87 -2.27 11.60
CA GLN A 102 -5.14 -2.17 12.29
C GLN A 102 -6.07 -1.35 11.41
N LYS A 103 -7.32 -1.80 11.26
CA LYS A 103 -8.36 -1.12 10.48
C LYS A 103 -9.54 -0.78 11.37
N GLU A 104 -10.21 0.31 11.03
CA GLU A 104 -11.55 0.62 11.52
C GLU A 104 -12.55 0.26 10.43
N ILE A 105 -13.51 -0.58 10.79
CA ILE A 105 -14.51 -1.14 9.87
C ILE A 105 -15.89 -0.77 10.43
N GLY A 106 -16.71 -0.15 9.59
CA GLY A 106 -18.10 0.16 9.88
C GLY A 106 -19.01 -0.28 8.75
N GLY A 107 -20.31 0.07 8.86
CA GLY A 107 -21.34 -0.46 7.95
C GLY A 107 -21.08 -0.23 6.46
N ASN A 108 -20.38 0.86 6.09
CA ASN A 108 -20.06 1.21 4.71
C ASN A 108 -18.63 1.76 4.55
N TYR A 109 -17.72 1.47 5.49
CA TYR A 109 -16.35 1.97 5.40
C TYR A 109 -15.32 0.97 5.94
N GLN A 110 -14.12 1.04 5.38
CA GLN A 110 -12.92 0.42 5.88
C GLN A 110 -11.73 1.36 5.65
N TYR A 111 -11.03 1.74 6.71
CA TYR A 111 -9.79 2.52 6.60
C TYR A 111 -8.73 2.06 7.59
N LEU A 112 -7.47 2.34 7.26
CA LEU A 112 -6.33 2.09 8.14
C LEU A 112 -6.41 3.02 9.36
N SER A 113 -6.21 2.46 10.55
CA SER A 113 -6.07 3.23 11.79
C SER A 113 -4.63 3.26 12.29
N LYS A 114 -3.88 2.17 12.12
CA LYS A 114 -2.46 2.05 12.46
C LYS A 114 -1.75 1.08 11.52
N VAL A 115 -0.50 1.37 11.20
CA VAL A 115 0.38 0.50 10.41
C VAL A 115 1.72 0.34 11.12
N TRP A 116 2.18 -0.90 11.18
CA TRP A 116 3.49 -1.27 11.67
C TRP A 116 4.32 -1.88 10.55
N TYR A 117 5.59 -1.55 10.49
CA TYR A 117 6.58 -2.13 9.59
C TYR A 117 7.66 -2.81 10.43
N ASN A 118 7.90 -4.10 10.20
CA ASN A 118 8.86 -4.90 10.98
C ASN A 118 8.75 -4.72 12.50
N ASN A 119 7.51 -4.64 13.00
CA ASN A 119 7.14 -4.50 14.42
C ASN A 119 7.23 -3.08 15.00
N GLU A 120 7.66 -2.10 14.22
CA GLU A 120 7.68 -0.68 14.60
C GLU A 120 6.46 0.04 14.03
N MET A 121 5.80 0.89 14.82
CA MET A 121 4.67 1.69 14.33
C MET A 121 5.20 2.83 13.49
N ILE A 122 4.82 2.85 12.21
CA ILE A 122 5.32 3.84 11.24
C ILE A 122 4.25 4.84 10.81
N TRP A 123 2.98 4.55 11.09
CA TRP A 123 1.87 5.39 10.69
C TRP A 123 0.63 5.15 11.56
N SER A 124 -0.12 6.22 11.79
CA SER A 124 -1.46 6.19 12.37
C SER A 124 -2.38 7.20 11.70
N LYS A 125 -3.69 7.01 11.83
CA LYS A 125 -4.70 7.94 11.31
C LYS A 125 -4.54 9.39 11.83
N GLU A 126 -3.87 9.57 12.97
CA GLU A 126 -3.62 10.88 13.58
C GLU A 126 -2.54 11.68 12.83
N ASP A 127 -1.70 11.02 12.02
CA ASP A 127 -0.61 11.65 11.27
C ASP A 127 -1.13 12.48 10.09
N LYS A 128 -2.38 12.24 9.66
CA LYS A 128 -3.11 12.98 8.60
C LYS A 128 -2.40 13.05 7.23
N THR A 129 -1.39 12.21 7.01
CA THR A 129 -0.69 12.03 5.74
C THR A 129 -0.94 10.61 5.22
N SER A 130 -0.90 10.38 3.90
CA SER A 130 -0.87 9.04 3.31
C SER A 130 0.55 8.61 2.90
N TYR A 131 1.55 9.43 3.20
CA TYR A 131 2.95 9.22 2.84
C TYR A 131 3.80 8.87 4.06
N VAL A 132 4.61 7.82 3.93
CA VAL A 132 5.54 7.32 4.95
C VAL A 132 6.93 7.19 4.36
N LYS A 133 7.93 7.70 5.08
CA LYS A 133 9.35 7.49 4.78
C LYS A 133 9.90 6.41 5.71
N ILE A 134 10.62 5.43 5.16
CA ILE A 134 11.29 4.36 5.91
C ILE A 134 12.79 4.43 5.65
N VAL A 135 13.60 4.42 6.72
CA VAL A 135 15.06 4.32 6.62
C VAL A 135 15.48 2.86 6.72
N LYS A 136 16.34 2.39 5.81
CA LYS A 136 16.81 1.00 5.70
C LYS A 136 18.30 0.85 5.99
#